data_AF-F2E9V0-F1
#
_entry.id   AF-F2E9V0-F1
#
_cell.length_a   1.000
_cell.length_b   1.000
_cell.length_c   1.000
_cell.angle_alpha   90.00
_cell.angle_beta   90.00
_cell.angle_gamma   90.00
#
_symmetry.space_group_name_H-M   'P 1'
#
loop_
_entity.id
_entity.type
_entity.pdbx_description
1 polymer ?
#
loop_
_entity_poly.entity_id
_entity_poly.type
_entity_poly.pdbx_seq_one_letter_code
_entity_poly.pdbx_strand_id
1 'polypeptide(L)'
;GGFIYFILVFSMFPQCNLVHILNEETWSGRLQSFSSTIWSALLYIFEHSYVSSVGSLTLLMASYSFVPSKLTRKKRAIIGGLHVVAHLTAALVLMLLMELGIEICIRNHLLATSGYHPLYDWYRSMESEHFPDPTGLRTRLEQWTLGLYPACIKYLMSAFDVPEIMAVTRINICKNGMMSLSRSVLIMYYTSVFIYFWIFSTPVVSLIFGSYLYICINWFHIHFDEAFSSLRIANYKSFTRFHIKKDGDLEIFTLAVDKVPKDWKLDPKWEAEERGPHQLGHHRRYPSKWRSASSPDPVRSVRVVDHFTITRTVAPDPETSY
;
A
#
# COMPACT_ATOMS: atom_id res chain seq x y z
N GLY A 1 2.96 -4.00 1.42
CA GLY A 1 1.71 -4.23 2.18
C GLY A 1 0.98 -5.45 1.66
N GLY A 2 0.09 -5.27 0.67
CA GLY A 2 -0.81 -6.32 0.17
C GLY A 2 -0.15 -7.64 -0.23
N PHE A 3 0.98 -7.59 -0.95
CA PHE A 3 1.74 -8.79 -1.32
C PHE A 3 2.23 -9.61 -0.12
N ILE A 4 2.73 -8.96 0.93
CA ILE A 4 3.18 -9.64 2.15
C ILE A 4 1.98 -10.32 2.83
N TYR A 5 0.86 -9.61 2.96
CA TYR A 5 -0.36 -10.16 3.56
C TYR A 5 -0.86 -11.38 2.78
N PHE A 6 -0.84 -11.31 1.46
CA PHE A 6 -1.22 -12.45 0.62
C PHE A 6 -0.33 -13.67 0.85
N ILE A 7 1.00 -13.49 0.95
CA ILE A 7 1.92 -14.60 1.27
C ILE A 7 1.59 -15.21 2.64
N LEU A 8 1.29 -14.38 3.66
CA LEU A 8 0.97 -14.87 5.00
C LEU A 8 -0.23 -15.82 4.99
N VAL A 9 -1.24 -15.55 4.15
CA VAL A 9 -2.47 -16.39 4.07
C VAL A 9 -2.54 -17.27 2.82
N PHE A 10 -1.49 -17.31 2.00
CA PHE A 10 -1.49 -17.99 0.69
C PHE A 10 -1.99 -19.43 0.77
N SER A 11 -1.51 -20.15 1.78
CA SER A 11 -1.80 -21.58 1.97
C SER A 11 -3.21 -21.83 2.51
N MET A 12 -3.96 -20.78 2.88
CA MET A 12 -5.32 -20.88 3.42
C MET A 12 -6.38 -20.79 2.32
N PHE A 13 -6.02 -20.44 1.09
CA PHE A 13 -7.00 -20.33 0.01
C PHE A 13 -7.20 -21.66 -0.72
N PRO A 14 -8.46 -22.04 -1.06
CA PRO A 14 -9.74 -21.47 -0.60
C PRO A 14 -10.18 -21.98 0.78
N GLN A 15 -11.10 -21.25 1.42
CA GLN A 15 -11.77 -21.71 2.64
C GLN A 15 -13.13 -22.33 2.29
N CYS A 16 -13.20 -23.66 2.25
CA CYS A 16 -14.39 -24.38 1.78
C CYS A 16 -15.51 -24.54 2.82
N ASN A 17 -15.21 -24.40 4.11
CA ASN A 17 -16.18 -24.53 5.18
C ASN A 17 -16.33 -23.21 5.94
N LEU A 18 -17.14 -22.29 5.40
CA LEU A 18 -17.47 -20.99 6.02
C LEU A 18 -18.95 -20.84 6.34
N VAL A 19 -19.76 -21.80 5.89
CA VAL A 19 -21.23 -21.81 6.03
C VAL A 19 -21.66 -21.79 7.49
N HIS A 20 -20.93 -22.50 8.35
CA HIS A 20 -21.22 -22.55 9.78
C HIS A 20 -21.16 -21.17 10.43
N ILE A 21 -20.35 -20.23 9.92
CA ILE A 21 -20.29 -18.85 10.43
C ILE A 21 -21.59 -18.10 10.11
N LEU A 22 -22.17 -18.33 8.93
CA LEU A 22 -23.38 -17.63 8.47
C LEU A 22 -24.67 -18.22 9.07
N ASN A 23 -24.65 -19.50 9.44
CA ASN A 23 -25.83 -20.19 9.96
C ASN A 23 -26.09 -19.93 11.46
N GLU A 24 -25.16 -19.29 12.17
CA GLU A 24 -25.33 -18.93 13.58
C GLU A 24 -26.39 -17.82 13.76
N GLU A 25 -27.43 -18.12 14.54
CA GLU A 25 -28.57 -17.21 14.76
C GLU A 25 -28.16 -15.97 15.56
N THR A 26 -27.29 -16.15 16.56
CA THR A 26 -26.87 -15.08 17.47
C THR A 26 -25.60 -14.38 17.01
N TRP A 27 -25.48 -13.07 17.28
CA TRP A 27 -24.27 -12.30 17.00
C TRP A 27 -23.03 -12.82 17.75
N SER A 28 -23.20 -13.26 19.00
CA SER A 28 -22.12 -13.87 19.78
C SER A 28 -21.66 -15.19 19.18
N GLY A 29 -22.60 -16.04 18.71
CA GLY A 29 -22.29 -17.30 18.04
C GLY A 29 -21.48 -17.06 16.76
N ARG A 30 -21.88 -16.10 15.93
CA ARG A 30 -21.13 -15.70 14.73
C ARG A 30 -19.71 -15.25 15.06
N LEU A 31 -19.55 -14.38 16.06
CA LEU A 31 -18.24 -13.87 16.47
C LEU A 31 -17.33 -14.98 17.02
N GLN A 32 -17.89 -15.91 17.80
CA GLN A 32 -17.17 -17.07 18.32
C GLN A 32 -16.74 -18.00 17.18
N SER A 33 -17.65 -18.31 16.26
CA SER A 33 -17.39 -19.15 15.08
C SER A 33 -16.31 -18.55 14.17
N PHE A 34 -16.39 -17.24 13.92
CA PHE A 34 -15.38 -16.48 13.18
C PHE A 34 -14.01 -16.52 13.87
N SER A 35 -13.96 -16.27 15.18
CA SER A 35 -12.72 -16.29 15.96
C SER A 35 -12.10 -17.68 16.04
N SER A 36 -12.92 -18.72 16.20
CA SER A 36 -12.49 -20.12 16.16
C SER A 36 -11.90 -20.51 14.80
N THR A 37 -12.49 -19.99 13.72
CA THR A 37 -11.98 -20.20 12.35
C THR A 37 -10.62 -19.53 12.15
N ILE A 38 -10.44 -18.28 12.65
CA ILE A 38 -9.13 -17.61 12.65
C ILE A 38 -8.11 -18.43 13.43
N TRP A 39 -8.46 -18.88 14.63
CA TRP A 39 -7.56 -19.65 15.48
C TRP A 39 -7.14 -20.97 14.82
N SER A 40 -8.08 -21.68 14.22
CA SER A 40 -7.81 -22.93 13.49
C SER A 40 -6.91 -22.69 12.28
N ALA A 41 -7.16 -21.62 11.52
CA ALA A 41 -6.31 -21.24 10.39
C ALA A 41 -4.90 -20.85 10.84
N LEU A 42 -4.77 -20.15 11.98
CA LEU A 42 -3.48 -19.80 12.57
C LEU A 42 -2.65 -21.04 12.90
N LEU A 43 -3.24 -22.04 13.57
CA LEU A 43 -2.57 -23.30 13.87
C LEU A 43 -2.16 -24.04 12.59
N TYR A 44 -3.06 -24.11 11.61
CA TYR A 44 -2.79 -24.76 10.34
C TYR A 44 -1.64 -24.11 9.55
N ILE A 45 -1.49 -22.78 9.62
CA ILE A 45 -0.35 -22.07 9.01
C ILE A 45 0.99 -22.60 9.57
N PHE A 46 1.08 -22.85 10.87
CA PHE A 46 2.34 -23.29 11.47
C PHE A 46 2.57 -24.80 11.36
N GLU A 47 1.51 -25.60 11.39
CA GLU A 47 1.62 -27.06 11.39
C GLU A 47 1.77 -27.66 9.98
N HIS A 48 1.03 -27.13 9.00
CA HIS A 48 0.85 -27.81 7.70
C HIS A 48 1.29 -26.98 6.50
N SER A 49 1.48 -25.66 6.66
CA SER A 49 1.66 -24.76 5.52
C SER A 49 3.12 -24.40 5.27
N TYR A 50 3.64 -24.66 4.08
CA TYR A 50 5.03 -24.30 3.73
C TYR A 50 5.19 -22.80 3.43
N VAL A 51 4.41 -22.27 2.48
CA VAL A 51 4.58 -20.88 1.99
C VAL A 51 4.25 -19.87 3.08
N SER A 52 3.11 -20.05 3.75
CA SER A 52 2.63 -19.16 4.81
C SER A 52 3.53 -19.19 6.06
N SER A 53 4.06 -20.35 6.42
CA SER A 53 5.01 -20.48 7.55
C SER A 53 6.34 -19.81 7.25
N VAL A 54 6.91 -20.03 6.05
CA VAL A 54 8.15 -19.35 5.62
C VAL A 54 7.95 -17.83 5.55
N GLY A 55 6.79 -17.37 5.06
CA GLY A 55 6.44 -15.95 5.05
C GLY A 55 6.37 -15.37 6.47
N SER A 56 5.75 -16.08 7.40
CA SER A 56 5.64 -15.69 8.81
C SER A 56 7.01 -15.63 9.50
N LEU A 57 7.87 -16.61 9.24
CA LEU A 57 9.25 -16.63 9.76
C LEU A 57 10.08 -15.47 9.19
N THR A 58 9.96 -15.21 7.89
CA THR A 58 10.66 -14.09 7.24
C THR A 58 10.21 -12.75 7.83
N LEU A 59 8.91 -12.58 8.06
CA LEU A 59 8.38 -11.40 8.73
C LEU A 59 8.91 -11.29 10.16
N LEU A 60 8.98 -12.39 10.91
CA LEU A 60 9.54 -12.39 12.28
C LEU A 60 11.00 -11.96 12.31
N MET A 61 11.81 -12.50 11.40
CA MET A 61 13.23 -12.13 11.28
C MET A 61 13.40 -10.65 10.91
N ALA A 62 12.59 -10.16 9.96
CA ALA A 62 12.58 -8.75 9.59
C ALA A 62 12.16 -7.87 10.78
N SER A 63 11.02 -8.16 11.42
CA SER A 63 10.50 -7.41 12.56
C SER A 63 11.50 -7.38 13.72
N TYR A 64 12.12 -8.50 14.07
CA TYR A 64 13.18 -8.54 15.10
C TYR A 64 14.38 -7.63 14.73
N SER A 65 14.76 -7.62 13.45
CA SER A 65 15.89 -6.83 12.95
C SER A 65 15.60 -5.32 12.94
N PHE A 66 14.36 -4.92 12.67
CA PHE A 66 13.94 -3.51 12.68
C PHE A 66 13.73 -2.94 14.09
N VAL A 67 13.58 -3.78 15.13
CA VAL A 67 13.52 -3.26 16.51
C VAL A 67 14.89 -2.69 16.91
N PRO A 68 14.95 -1.43 17.41
CA PRO A 68 16.20 -0.75 17.75
C PRO A 68 17.14 -1.58 18.63
N SER A 69 18.43 -1.57 18.29
CA SER A 69 19.49 -2.32 18.99
C SER A 69 19.73 -1.85 20.44
N LYS A 70 19.26 -0.64 20.80
CA LYS A 70 19.28 -0.11 22.17
C LYS A 70 18.44 -0.95 23.14
N LEU A 71 17.48 -1.74 22.65
CA LEU A 71 16.64 -2.60 23.47
C LEU A 71 17.29 -3.97 23.68
N THR A 72 17.11 -4.54 24.87
CA THR A 72 17.56 -5.91 25.20
C THR A 72 17.01 -6.95 24.21
N ARG A 73 17.76 -8.02 23.93
CA ARG A 73 17.34 -9.11 23.00
C ARG A 73 15.96 -9.68 23.34
N LYS A 74 15.63 -9.83 24.63
CA LYS A 74 14.30 -10.28 25.10
C LYS A 74 13.18 -9.34 24.67
N LYS A 75 13.32 -8.03 24.94
CA LYS A 75 12.33 -7.02 24.51
C LYS A 75 12.16 -6.97 22.99
N ARG A 76 13.26 -7.11 22.24
CA ARG A 76 13.23 -7.16 20.78
C ARG A 76 12.42 -8.35 20.26
N ALA A 77 12.63 -9.54 20.85
CA ALA A 77 11.87 -10.73 20.52
C ALA A 77 10.38 -10.57 20.83
N ILE A 78 10.03 -9.99 21.98
CA ILE A 78 8.63 -9.76 22.37
C ILE A 78 7.95 -8.79 21.40
N ILE A 79 8.57 -7.63 21.12
CA ILE A 79 7.99 -6.62 20.22
C ILE A 79 7.85 -7.19 18.80
N GLY A 80 8.89 -7.86 18.29
CA GLY A 80 8.85 -8.49 16.97
C GLY A 80 7.77 -9.58 16.88
N GLY A 81 7.66 -10.43 17.90
CA GLY A 81 6.62 -11.46 17.97
C GLY A 81 5.21 -10.89 18.00
N LEU A 82 4.94 -9.92 18.87
CA LEU A 82 3.64 -9.25 18.95
C LEU A 82 3.25 -8.59 17.62
N HIS A 83 4.22 -7.96 16.95
CA HIS A 83 4.01 -7.33 15.65
C HIS A 83 3.65 -8.36 14.57
N VAL A 84 4.34 -9.50 14.52
CA VAL A 84 4.04 -10.58 13.57
C VAL A 84 2.66 -11.17 13.83
N VAL A 85 2.31 -11.43 15.10
CA VAL A 85 0.98 -11.93 15.46
C VAL A 85 -0.12 -10.96 15.04
N ALA A 86 0.09 -9.65 15.22
CA ALA A 86 -0.86 -8.64 14.80
C ALA A 86 -1.06 -8.64 13.27
N HIS A 87 0.03 -8.67 12.49
CA HIS A 87 -0.05 -8.72 11.03
C HIS A 87 -0.65 -10.03 10.50
N LEU A 88 -0.30 -11.16 11.10
CA LEU A 88 -0.84 -12.48 10.73
C LEU A 88 -2.34 -12.56 11.01
N THR A 89 -2.77 -12.07 12.18
CA THR A 89 -4.19 -11.99 12.53
C THR A 89 -4.94 -11.06 11.59
N ALA A 90 -4.39 -9.88 11.27
CA ALA A 90 -5.01 -8.95 10.33
C ALA A 90 -5.13 -9.53 8.91
N ALA A 91 -4.11 -10.27 8.45
CA ALA A 91 -4.14 -10.95 7.17
C ALA A 91 -5.21 -12.05 7.14
N LEU A 92 -5.32 -12.86 8.20
CA LEU A 92 -6.37 -13.88 8.35
C LEU A 92 -7.78 -13.28 8.38
N VAL A 93 -7.98 -12.18 9.09
CA VAL A 93 -9.26 -11.45 9.11
C VAL A 93 -9.63 -10.98 7.70
N LEU A 94 -8.70 -10.32 6.99
CA LEU A 94 -8.95 -9.85 5.62
C LEU A 94 -9.26 -11.01 4.67
N MET A 95 -8.55 -12.13 4.80
CA MET A 95 -8.77 -13.33 4.01
C MET A 95 -10.17 -13.90 4.23
N LEU A 96 -10.56 -14.08 5.49
CA LEU A 96 -11.87 -14.61 5.84
C LEU A 96 -13.01 -13.67 5.42
N LEU A 97 -12.85 -12.35 5.56
CA LEU A 97 -13.85 -11.39 5.09
C LEU A 97 -14.06 -11.48 3.58
N MET A 98 -12.97 -11.63 2.81
CA MET A 98 -13.05 -11.80 1.35
C MET A 98 -13.71 -13.14 0.98
N GLU A 99 -13.27 -14.26 1.57
CA GLU A 99 -13.85 -15.59 1.28
C GLU A 99 -15.33 -15.66 1.71
N LEU A 100 -15.70 -15.03 2.83
CA LEU A 100 -17.10 -14.93 3.26
C LEU A 100 -17.92 -14.07 2.31
N GLY A 101 -17.36 -12.97 1.80
CA GLY A 101 -17.99 -12.14 0.78
C GLY A 101 -18.27 -12.93 -0.50
N ILE A 102 -17.30 -13.73 -0.97
CA ILE A 102 -17.47 -14.63 -2.12
C ILE A 102 -18.56 -15.67 -1.84
N GLU A 103 -18.54 -16.31 -0.67
CA GLU A 103 -19.55 -17.30 -0.27
C GLU A 103 -20.96 -16.69 -0.24
N ILE A 104 -21.12 -15.46 0.27
CA ILE A 104 -22.39 -14.73 0.27
C ILE A 104 -22.85 -14.45 -1.16
N CYS A 105 -21.95 -14.00 -2.05
CA CYS A 105 -22.28 -13.75 -3.45
C CYS A 105 -22.71 -15.04 -4.18
N ILE A 106 -22.03 -16.16 -3.94
CA ILE A 106 -22.40 -17.47 -4.50
C ILE A 106 -23.80 -17.87 -4.02
N ARG A 107 -24.07 -17.75 -2.72
CA ARG A 107 -25.38 -18.11 -2.12
C ARG A 107 -26.54 -17.27 -2.66
N ASN A 108 -26.30 -15.99 -2.94
CA ASN A 108 -27.31 -15.09 -3.50
C ASN A 108 -27.35 -15.13 -5.03
N HIS A 109 -26.71 -16.11 -5.67
CA HIS A 109 -26.67 -16.26 -7.13
C HIS A 109 -26.11 -15.02 -7.87
N LEU A 110 -25.22 -14.27 -7.22
CA LEU A 110 -24.50 -13.14 -7.83
C LEU A 110 -23.21 -13.57 -8.52
N LEU A 111 -22.63 -14.71 -8.12
CA LEU A 111 -21.43 -15.29 -8.70
C LEU A 111 -21.60 -16.80 -8.91
N ALA A 112 -20.80 -17.37 -9.81
CA ALA A 112 -20.78 -18.77 -10.22
C ALA A 112 -22.12 -19.26 -10.78
N THR A 113 -22.70 -18.52 -11.72
CA THR A 113 -24.05 -18.78 -12.25
C THR A 113 -24.06 -19.64 -13.51
N SER A 114 -23.14 -19.40 -14.46
CA SER A 114 -23.14 -20.11 -15.76
C SER A 114 -21.76 -20.60 -16.23
N GLY A 115 -20.70 -20.47 -15.41
CA GLY A 115 -19.39 -21.06 -15.68
C GLY A 115 -18.26 -20.03 -15.77
N TYR A 116 -17.19 -20.34 -16.52
CA TYR A 116 -15.97 -19.51 -16.54
C TYR A 116 -16.06 -18.24 -17.41
N HIS A 117 -17.10 -18.10 -18.24
CA HIS A 117 -17.20 -17.04 -19.25
C HIS A 117 -18.60 -16.39 -19.36
N PRO A 118 -19.32 -16.12 -18.26
CA PRO A 118 -20.68 -15.61 -18.34
C PRO A 118 -20.76 -14.26 -19.04
N LEU A 119 -19.77 -13.39 -18.82
CA LEU A 119 -19.69 -12.08 -19.49
C LEU A 119 -19.53 -12.21 -21.01
N TYR A 120 -18.76 -13.20 -21.48
CA TYR A 120 -18.62 -13.48 -22.91
C TYR A 120 -19.92 -14.04 -23.50
N ASP A 121 -20.59 -14.94 -22.78
CA ASP A 121 -21.86 -15.51 -23.22
C ASP A 121 -22.95 -14.43 -23.32
N TRP A 122 -23.01 -13.53 -22.33
CA TRP A 122 -23.88 -12.35 -22.35
C TRP A 122 -23.54 -11.40 -23.51
N TYR A 123 -22.24 -11.15 -23.74
CA TYR A 123 -21.84 -10.32 -24.88
C TYR A 123 -22.27 -10.94 -26.21
N ARG A 124 -22.11 -12.26 -26.38
CA ARG A 124 -22.54 -12.96 -27.60
C ARG A 124 -24.04 -12.91 -27.78
N SER A 125 -24.83 -13.04 -26.71
CA SER A 125 -26.29 -12.91 -26.80
C SER A 125 -26.68 -11.48 -27.22
N MET A 126 -26.14 -10.45 -26.57
CA MET A 126 -26.44 -9.05 -26.89
C MET A 126 -25.95 -8.66 -28.29
N GLU A 127 -24.79 -9.14 -28.69
CA GLU A 127 -24.23 -8.94 -30.03
C GLU A 127 -25.15 -9.54 -31.11
N SER A 128 -25.69 -10.75 -30.87
CA SER A 128 -26.58 -11.41 -31.82
C SER A 128 -27.95 -10.72 -31.94
N GLU A 129 -28.47 -10.19 -30.84
CA GLU A 129 -29.78 -9.54 -30.78
C GLU A 129 -29.75 -8.13 -31.37
N HIS A 130 -28.75 -7.31 -31.00
CA HIS A 130 -28.70 -5.90 -31.36
C HIS A 130 -27.91 -5.63 -32.65
N PHE A 131 -27.01 -6.53 -33.03
CA PHE A 131 -26.13 -6.36 -34.19
C PHE A 131 -26.12 -7.63 -35.05
N PRO A 132 -27.22 -7.94 -35.79
CA PRO A 132 -27.24 -9.09 -36.67
C PRO A 132 -26.17 -8.97 -37.77
N ASP A 133 -25.59 -10.09 -38.20
CA ASP A 133 -24.55 -10.15 -39.23
C ASP A 133 -25.09 -10.73 -40.55
N PRO A 134 -25.83 -9.95 -41.35
CA PRO A 134 -26.43 -10.44 -42.59
C PRO A 134 -25.39 -10.82 -43.65
N THR A 135 -24.15 -10.33 -43.52
CA THR A 135 -23.07 -10.58 -44.48
C THR A 135 -22.15 -11.74 -44.09
N GLY A 136 -22.35 -12.35 -42.91
CA GLY A 136 -21.44 -13.36 -42.37
C GLY A 136 -20.00 -12.85 -42.22
N LEU A 137 -19.82 -11.56 -41.90
CA LEU A 137 -18.49 -10.99 -41.68
C LEU A 137 -17.80 -11.63 -40.46
N ARG A 138 -18.53 -11.90 -39.38
CA ARG A 138 -17.98 -12.45 -38.13
C ARG A 138 -17.48 -13.88 -38.32
N THR A 139 -18.26 -14.73 -39.00
CA THR A 139 -17.84 -16.09 -39.32
C THR A 139 -16.64 -16.12 -40.26
N ARG A 140 -16.57 -15.20 -41.24
CA ARG A 140 -15.38 -15.02 -42.08
C ARG A 140 -14.17 -14.55 -41.28
N LEU A 141 -14.33 -13.59 -40.37
CA LEU A 141 -13.25 -13.13 -39.48
C LEU A 141 -12.76 -14.25 -38.56
N GLU A 142 -13.66 -15.04 -37.99
CA GLU A 142 -13.31 -16.21 -37.19
C GLU A 142 -12.48 -17.21 -38.01
N GLN A 143 -12.89 -17.51 -39.25
CA GLN A 143 -12.13 -18.39 -40.15
C GLN A 143 -10.76 -17.79 -40.55
N TRP A 144 -10.72 -16.51 -40.93
CA TRP A 144 -9.48 -15.82 -41.34
C TRP A 144 -8.48 -15.70 -40.20
N THR A 145 -8.96 -15.61 -38.97
CA THR A 145 -8.12 -15.54 -37.77
C THR A 145 -7.87 -16.90 -37.12
N LEU A 146 -8.31 -18.01 -37.73
CA LEU A 146 -8.20 -19.36 -37.17
C LEU A 146 -8.79 -19.48 -35.75
N GLY A 147 -9.89 -18.76 -35.49
CA GLY A 147 -10.55 -18.71 -34.19
C GLY A 147 -9.89 -17.76 -33.18
N LEU A 148 -8.80 -17.06 -33.54
CA LEU A 148 -8.10 -16.16 -32.62
C LEU A 148 -8.95 -14.94 -32.24
N TYR A 149 -9.73 -14.37 -33.17
CA TYR A 149 -10.59 -13.22 -32.89
C TYR A 149 -11.59 -13.47 -31.74
N PRO A 150 -12.48 -14.48 -31.82
CA PRO A 150 -13.42 -14.74 -30.73
C PRO A 150 -12.71 -15.22 -29.45
N ALA A 151 -11.59 -15.96 -29.57
CA ALA A 151 -10.81 -16.37 -28.41
C ALA A 151 -10.21 -15.18 -27.65
N CYS A 152 -9.63 -14.20 -28.35
CA CYS A 152 -9.08 -12.99 -27.75
C CYS A 152 -10.15 -12.20 -26.98
N ILE A 153 -11.34 -12.01 -27.58
CA ILE A 153 -12.45 -11.33 -26.90
C ILE A 153 -12.87 -12.13 -25.65
N LYS A 154 -13.06 -13.45 -25.79
CA LYS A 154 -13.45 -14.33 -24.69
C LYS A 154 -12.49 -14.24 -23.50
N TYR A 155 -11.19 -14.34 -23.75
CA TYR A 155 -10.18 -14.29 -22.67
C TYR A 155 -9.98 -12.88 -22.12
N LEU A 156 -10.11 -11.83 -22.95
CA LEU A 156 -10.07 -10.45 -22.49
C LEU A 156 -11.24 -10.17 -21.53
N MET A 157 -12.47 -10.58 -21.89
CA MET A 157 -13.64 -10.40 -21.03
C MET A 157 -13.53 -11.22 -19.75
N SER A 158 -12.99 -12.45 -19.83
CA SER A 158 -12.70 -13.27 -18.65
C SER A 158 -11.75 -12.55 -17.67
N ALA A 159 -10.77 -11.79 -18.16
CA ALA A 159 -9.88 -11.00 -17.30
C ALA A 159 -10.58 -9.86 -16.55
N PHE A 160 -11.74 -9.39 -17.02
CA PHE A 160 -12.58 -8.42 -16.32
C PHE A 160 -13.58 -9.06 -15.35
N ASP A 161 -13.74 -10.38 -15.43
CA ASP A 161 -14.68 -11.17 -14.62
C ASP A 161 -13.95 -12.02 -13.56
N VAL A 162 -12.96 -11.38 -12.92
CA VAL A 162 -12.09 -12.01 -11.90
C VAL A 162 -12.90 -12.68 -10.77
N PRO A 163 -13.95 -12.03 -10.19
CA PRO A 163 -14.73 -12.64 -9.12
C PRO A 163 -15.47 -13.92 -9.55
N GLU A 164 -15.96 -13.99 -10.79
CA GLU A 164 -16.63 -15.20 -11.30
C GLU A 164 -15.62 -16.35 -11.42
N ILE A 165 -14.45 -16.10 -12.01
CA ILE A 165 -13.39 -17.12 -12.12
C ILE A 165 -13.01 -17.64 -10.73
N MET A 166 -12.87 -16.74 -9.76
CA MET A 166 -12.58 -17.12 -8.37
C MET A 166 -13.69 -18.00 -7.79
N ALA A 167 -14.95 -17.61 -7.95
CA ALA A 167 -16.09 -18.34 -7.40
C ALA A 167 -16.27 -19.73 -8.03
N VAL A 168 -16.22 -19.83 -9.37
CA VAL A 168 -16.36 -21.09 -10.10
C VAL A 168 -15.21 -22.04 -9.80
N THR A 169 -13.97 -21.53 -9.79
CA THR A 169 -12.80 -22.37 -9.47
C THR A 169 -12.83 -22.80 -8.01
N ARG A 170 -13.22 -21.92 -7.08
CA ARG A 170 -13.39 -22.25 -5.66
C ARG A 170 -14.38 -23.39 -5.47
N ILE A 171 -15.56 -23.34 -6.11
CA ILE A 171 -16.57 -24.42 -6.03
C ILE A 171 -15.98 -25.74 -6.51
N ASN A 172 -15.22 -25.73 -7.62
CA ASN A 172 -14.58 -26.93 -8.14
C ASN A 172 -13.51 -27.47 -7.18
N ILE A 173 -12.65 -26.62 -6.61
CA ILE A 173 -11.64 -27.01 -5.62
C ILE A 173 -12.33 -27.62 -4.39
N CYS A 174 -13.38 -26.99 -3.88
CA CYS A 174 -14.06 -27.46 -2.68
C CYS A 174 -14.84 -28.77 -2.88
N LYS A 175 -15.31 -29.06 -4.09
CA LYS A 175 -16.01 -30.32 -4.41
C LYS A 175 -15.06 -31.47 -4.77
N ASN A 176 -14.08 -31.20 -5.62
CA ASN A 176 -13.27 -32.23 -6.27
C ASN A 176 -11.82 -32.28 -5.77
N GLY A 177 -11.43 -31.33 -4.92
CA GLY A 177 -10.06 -31.17 -4.45
C GLY A 177 -9.18 -30.39 -5.43
N MET A 178 -8.14 -29.74 -4.90
CA MET A 178 -7.22 -28.92 -5.70
C MET A 178 -6.46 -29.72 -6.78
N MET A 179 -6.23 -31.02 -6.54
CA MET A 179 -5.54 -31.93 -7.45
C MET A 179 -6.35 -32.28 -8.71
N SER A 180 -7.65 -31.99 -8.73
CA SER A 180 -8.49 -32.26 -9.90
C SER A 180 -8.33 -31.23 -11.02
N LEU A 181 -7.65 -30.11 -10.76
CA LEU A 181 -7.51 -29.00 -11.69
C LEU A 181 -6.15 -29.02 -12.39
N SER A 182 -6.10 -28.49 -13.61
CA SER A 182 -4.83 -28.29 -14.31
C SER A 182 -4.00 -27.19 -13.63
N ARG A 183 -2.68 -27.26 -13.81
CA ARG A 183 -1.77 -26.26 -13.24
C ARG A 183 -2.06 -24.83 -13.74
N SER A 184 -2.47 -24.68 -15.00
CA SER A 184 -2.83 -23.37 -15.55
C SER A 184 -4.05 -22.77 -14.87
N VAL A 185 -5.08 -23.57 -14.60
CA VAL A 185 -6.29 -23.12 -13.89
C VAL A 185 -5.96 -22.75 -12.45
N LEU A 186 -5.10 -23.51 -11.77
CA LEU A 186 -4.65 -23.16 -10.42
C LEU A 186 -3.86 -21.84 -10.39
N ILE A 187 -2.96 -21.61 -11.36
CA ILE A 187 -2.22 -20.35 -11.48
C ILE A 187 -3.18 -19.18 -11.72
N MET A 188 -4.16 -19.36 -12.62
CA MET A 188 -5.19 -18.35 -12.86
C MET A 188 -5.98 -18.06 -11.59
N TYR A 189 -6.40 -19.09 -10.85
CA TYR A 189 -7.11 -18.93 -9.58
C TYR A 189 -6.30 -18.12 -8.56
N TYR A 190 -5.07 -18.51 -8.25
CA TYR A 190 -4.25 -17.77 -7.28
C TYR A 190 -3.92 -16.34 -7.73
N THR A 191 -3.75 -16.11 -9.04
CA THR A 191 -3.56 -14.78 -9.60
C THR A 191 -4.80 -13.91 -9.41
N SER A 192 -5.99 -14.46 -9.70
CA SER A 192 -7.27 -13.79 -9.47
C SER A 192 -7.50 -13.46 -7.99
N VAL A 193 -7.28 -14.44 -7.10
CA VAL A 193 -7.38 -14.24 -5.65
C VAL A 193 -6.42 -13.16 -5.17
N PHE A 194 -5.16 -13.17 -5.66
CA PHE A 194 -4.17 -12.16 -5.30
C PHE A 194 -4.62 -10.75 -5.70
N ILE A 195 -5.05 -10.56 -6.95
CA ILE A 195 -5.50 -9.26 -7.46
C ILE A 195 -6.69 -8.76 -6.62
N TYR A 196 -7.69 -9.62 -6.39
CA TYR A 196 -8.88 -9.22 -5.65
C TYR A 196 -8.58 -8.96 -4.17
N PHE A 197 -7.77 -9.81 -3.53
CA PHE A 197 -7.32 -9.61 -2.15
C PHE A 197 -6.54 -8.31 -1.99
N TRP A 198 -5.69 -7.96 -2.96
CA TRP A 198 -4.96 -6.69 -2.93
C TRP A 198 -5.92 -5.50 -3.10
N ILE A 199 -6.83 -5.53 -4.07
CA ILE A 199 -7.83 -4.48 -4.27
C ILE A 199 -8.69 -4.30 -3.01
N PHE A 200 -9.12 -5.40 -2.39
CA PHE A 200 -9.93 -5.38 -1.16
C PHE A 200 -9.16 -4.91 0.07
N SER A 201 -7.93 -5.37 0.27
CA SER A 201 -7.13 -5.04 1.47
C SER A 201 -6.64 -3.59 1.47
N THR A 202 -6.38 -3.00 0.30
CA THR A 202 -5.86 -1.63 0.18
C THR A 202 -6.72 -0.57 0.89
N PRO A 203 -8.03 -0.43 0.62
CA PRO A 203 -8.87 0.54 1.30
C PRO A 203 -8.95 0.28 2.80
N VAL A 204 -9.05 -0.99 3.22
CA VAL A 204 -9.13 -1.36 4.65
C VAL A 204 -7.86 -0.94 5.39
N VAL A 205 -6.68 -1.27 4.85
CA VAL A 205 -5.40 -0.90 5.45
C VAL A 205 -5.22 0.63 5.43
N SER A 206 -5.59 1.31 4.36
CA SER A 206 -5.53 2.77 4.29
C SER A 206 -6.44 3.45 5.30
N LEU A 207 -7.63 2.89 5.55
CA LEU A 207 -8.56 3.41 6.54
C LEU A 207 -7.99 3.24 7.94
N ILE A 208 -7.48 2.05 8.29
CA ILE A 208 -6.86 1.79 9.59
C ILE A 208 -5.67 2.73 9.83
N PHE A 209 -4.77 2.84 8.85
CA PHE A 209 -3.59 3.70 8.97
C PHE A 209 -3.96 5.19 9.03
N GLY A 210 -4.93 5.61 8.21
CA GLY A 210 -5.46 6.98 8.23
C GLY A 210 -6.13 7.32 9.55
N SER A 211 -6.94 6.42 10.11
CA SER A 211 -7.55 6.57 11.44
C SER A 211 -6.50 6.62 12.55
N TYR A 212 -5.46 5.78 12.48
CA TYR A 212 -4.35 5.81 13.42
C TYR A 212 -3.65 7.18 13.42
N LEU A 213 -3.28 7.69 12.24
CA LEU A 213 -2.65 9.01 12.12
C LEU A 213 -3.58 10.14 12.55
N TYR A 214 -4.87 10.04 12.23
CA TYR A 214 -5.88 11.00 12.67
C TYR A 214 -5.95 11.08 14.19
N ILE A 215 -5.99 9.94 14.88
CA ILE A 215 -6.01 9.89 16.35
C ILE A 215 -4.68 10.43 16.92
N CYS A 216 -3.54 10.05 16.35
CA CYS A 216 -2.23 10.52 16.77
C CYS A 216 -2.11 12.05 16.76
N ILE A 217 -2.57 12.70 15.69
CA ILE A 217 -2.49 14.16 15.57
C ILE A 217 -3.47 14.86 16.51
N ASN A 218 -4.74 14.43 16.52
CA ASN A 218 -5.79 15.18 17.18
C ASN A 218 -5.81 14.97 18.69
N TRP A 219 -5.43 13.78 19.16
CA TRP A 219 -5.52 13.42 20.58
C TRP A 219 -4.18 13.39 21.29
N PHE A 220 -3.14 12.91 20.62
CA PHE A 220 -1.82 12.72 21.23
C PHE A 220 -0.81 13.78 20.81
N HIS A 221 -1.14 14.58 19.78
CA HIS A 221 -0.25 15.57 19.19
C HIS A 221 1.13 15.00 18.83
N ILE A 222 1.13 13.81 18.23
CA ILE A 222 2.33 13.12 17.70
C ILE A 222 2.13 12.80 16.21
N HIS A 223 3.22 12.46 15.54
CA HIS A 223 3.24 12.04 14.12
C HIS A 223 2.73 13.08 13.10
N PHE A 224 2.98 14.37 13.35
CA PHE A 224 2.63 15.43 12.40
C PHE A 224 3.32 15.22 11.04
N ASP A 225 4.62 14.94 11.04
CA ASP A 225 5.40 14.79 9.82
C ASP A 225 4.90 13.62 8.96
N GLU A 226 4.64 12.47 9.58
CA GLU A 226 4.17 11.27 8.88
C GLU A 226 2.77 11.47 8.33
N ALA A 227 1.88 12.11 9.08
CA ALA A 227 0.52 12.36 8.63
C ALA A 227 0.44 13.38 7.49
N PHE A 228 1.23 14.45 7.56
CA PHE A 228 1.28 15.47 6.52
C PHE A 228 2.18 15.09 5.34
N SER A 229 3.04 14.06 5.46
CA SER A 229 3.93 13.62 4.37
C SER A 229 3.18 13.18 3.10
N SER A 230 2.00 12.59 3.26
CA SER A 230 1.14 12.16 2.14
C SER A 230 0.35 13.30 1.53
N LEU A 231 0.07 14.34 2.32
CA LEU A 231 -0.57 15.56 1.87
C LEU A 231 0.50 16.33 1.09
N ARG A 232 0.46 16.24 -0.25
CA ARG A 232 1.35 16.98 -1.18
C ARG A 232 1.10 18.49 -1.13
N ILE A 233 1.18 19.08 0.06
CA ILE A 233 0.97 20.50 0.32
C ILE A 233 2.14 21.22 -0.33
N ALA A 234 1.84 22.02 -1.36
CA ALA A 234 2.85 22.79 -2.08
C ALA A 234 3.41 23.95 -1.22
N ASN A 235 2.62 24.39 -0.24
CA ASN A 235 2.93 25.41 0.76
C ASN A 235 3.60 24.80 2.01
N TYR A 236 3.91 25.63 3.01
CA TYR A 236 4.53 25.21 4.28
C TYR A 236 5.81 24.39 4.09
N LYS A 237 6.79 25.00 3.40
CA LYS A 237 8.09 24.37 3.17
C LYS A 237 9.11 24.91 4.16
N SER A 238 9.91 24.01 4.70
CA SER A 238 11.06 24.35 5.53
C SER A 238 12.36 23.81 4.92
N PHE A 239 13.47 24.48 5.20
CA PHE A 239 14.80 24.01 4.89
C PHE A 239 15.76 24.32 6.04
N THR A 240 16.67 23.40 6.31
CA THR A 240 17.65 23.52 7.39
C THR A 240 18.95 24.08 6.85
N ARG A 241 19.42 25.18 7.43
CA ARG A 241 20.70 25.81 7.12
C ARG A 241 21.68 25.55 8.24
N PHE A 242 22.85 25.02 7.86
CA PHE A 242 23.98 24.80 8.74
C PHE A 242 25.01 25.92 8.58
N HIS A 243 25.54 26.41 9.69
CA HIS A 243 26.57 27.44 9.75
C HIS A 243 27.66 27.01 10.71
N ILE A 244 28.87 26.76 10.19
CA ILE A 244 30.04 26.45 11.02
C ILE A 244 30.67 27.78 11.42
N LYS A 245 30.67 28.06 12.72
CA LYS A 245 31.31 29.24 13.29
C LYS A 245 32.84 29.10 13.26
N LYS A 246 33.53 30.24 13.45
CA LYS A 246 35.00 30.28 13.51
C LYS A 246 35.59 29.53 14.71
N ASP A 247 34.85 29.42 15.80
CA ASP A 247 35.20 28.62 16.99
C ASP A 247 35.03 27.10 16.74
N GLY A 248 34.37 26.72 15.64
CA GLY A 248 34.09 25.35 15.25
C GLY A 248 32.72 24.83 15.69
N ASP A 249 31.91 25.65 16.36
CA ASP A 249 30.53 25.30 16.70
C ASP A 249 29.64 25.25 15.46
N LEU A 250 28.65 24.37 15.47
CA LEU A 250 27.69 24.21 14.38
C LEU A 250 26.35 24.85 14.77
N GLU A 251 26.06 26.03 14.21
CA GLU A 251 24.74 26.65 14.27
C GLU A 251 23.80 26.03 13.24
N ILE A 252 22.58 25.73 13.67
CA ILE A 252 21.55 25.11 12.85
C ILE A 252 20.29 25.96 12.91
N PHE A 253 19.84 26.43 11.75
CA PHE A 253 18.62 27.21 11.58
C PHE A 253 17.61 26.42 10.75
N THR A 254 16.41 26.18 11.26
CA THR A 254 15.31 25.70 10.43
C THR A 254 14.50 26.91 9.97
N LEU A 255 14.54 27.17 8.67
CA LEU A 255 13.85 28.29 8.03
C LEU A 255 12.57 27.76 7.38
N ALA A 256 11.42 28.36 7.68
CA ALA A 256 10.13 27.95 7.13
C ALA A 256 9.44 29.09 6.36
N VAL A 257 8.74 28.72 5.29
CA VAL A 257 7.93 29.59 4.45
C VAL A 257 6.53 28.98 4.36
N ASP A 258 5.53 29.71 4.87
CA ASP A 258 4.14 29.23 4.88
C ASP A 258 3.54 29.20 3.47
N LYS A 259 3.81 30.22 2.64
CA LYS A 259 3.28 30.33 1.28
C LYS A 259 4.41 30.35 0.27
N VAL A 260 4.52 29.30 -0.53
CA VAL A 260 5.55 29.19 -1.56
C VAL A 260 5.07 29.90 -2.83
N PRO A 261 5.85 30.85 -3.40
CA PRO A 261 5.50 31.47 -4.67
C PRO A 261 5.45 30.46 -5.80
N LYS A 262 4.40 30.53 -6.61
CA LYS A 262 4.26 29.73 -7.83
C LYS A 262 4.83 30.44 -9.05
N ASP A 263 4.68 31.77 -9.07
CA ASP A 263 5.11 32.62 -10.18
C ASP A 263 6.34 33.44 -9.76
N TRP A 264 7.38 33.34 -10.58
CA TRP A 264 8.65 34.01 -10.36
C TRP A 264 8.91 35.00 -11.49
N LYS A 265 9.46 36.16 -11.14
CA LYS A 265 9.93 37.17 -12.10
C LYS A 265 11.34 37.60 -11.76
N LEU A 266 12.08 38.07 -12.76
CA LEU A 266 13.43 38.60 -12.55
C LEU A 266 13.35 39.79 -11.58
N ASP A 267 14.26 39.86 -10.60
CA ASP A 267 14.34 41.03 -9.72
C ASP A 267 15.08 42.16 -10.44
N PRO A 268 14.41 43.29 -10.75
CA PRO A 268 15.07 44.41 -11.43
C PRO A 268 16.26 44.97 -10.64
N LYS A 269 16.26 44.82 -9.31
CA LYS A 269 17.37 45.27 -8.45
C LYS A 269 18.61 44.41 -8.59
N TRP A 270 18.43 43.10 -8.79
CA TRP A 270 19.53 42.17 -9.06
C TRP A 270 20.15 42.41 -10.44
N GLU A 271 19.30 42.76 -11.42
CA GLU A 271 19.70 43.05 -12.80
C GLU A 271 20.42 44.39 -12.90
N ALA A 272 19.94 45.43 -12.20
CA ALA A 272 20.54 46.76 -12.17
C ALA A 272 21.84 46.84 -11.33
N GLU A 273 22.15 45.82 -10.52
CA GLU A 273 23.38 45.80 -9.72
C GLU A 273 24.61 45.52 -10.61
N GLU A 274 25.51 46.49 -10.70
CA GLU A 274 26.80 46.33 -11.39
C GLU A 274 27.60 45.15 -10.83
N ARG A 275 28.19 44.35 -11.71
CA ARG A 275 28.93 43.15 -11.34
C ARG A 275 30.41 43.48 -11.22
N GLY A 276 30.94 43.43 -9.99
CA GLY A 276 32.38 43.45 -9.78
C GLY A 276 33.05 42.18 -10.32
N PRO A 277 34.31 42.24 -10.76
CA PRO A 277 35.06 41.04 -11.13
C PRO A 277 35.13 40.08 -9.93
N HIS A 278 34.82 38.80 -10.15
CA HIS A 278 34.85 37.72 -9.15
C HIS A 278 33.91 37.88 -7.94
N GLN A 279 32.89 38.74 -7.98
CA GLN A 279 31.92 38.84 -6.88
C GLN A 279 31.00 37.61 -6.81
N LEU A 280 31.01 36.90 -5.68
CA LEU A 280 30.11 35.78 -5.43
C LEU A 280 28.67 36.25 -5.22
N GLY A 281 27.69 35.45 -5.68
CA GLY A 281 26.27 35.84 -5.65
C GLY A 281 25.73 36.19 -4.27
N HIS A 282 26.21 35.55 -3.20
CA HIS A 282 25.78 35.81 -1.82
C HIS A 282 26.39 37.08 -1.20
N HIS A 283 27.42 37.67 -1.82
CA HIS A 283 28.02 38.95 -1.42
C HIS A 283 27.37 40.16 -2.12
N ARG A 284 26.37 39.93 -2.97
CA ARG A 284 25.63 41.01 -3.65
C ARG A 284 24.66 41.69 -2.68
N ARG A 285 24.37 42.97 -2.91
CA ARG A 285 23.35 43.69 -2.13
C ARG A 285 21.96 43.10 -2.38
N TYR A 286 21.71 42.63 -3.60
CA TYR A 286 20.53 41.86 -3.96
C TYR A 286 20.98 40.47 -4.44
N PRO A 287 21.10 39.46 -3.55
CA PRO A 287 21.65 38.16 -3.91
C PRO A 287 20.67 37.28 -4.72
N SER A 288 19.36 37.50 -4.57
CA SER A 288 18.34 36.70 -5.28
C SER A 288 18.11 37.23 -6.69
N LYS A 289 18.33 36.37 -7.70
CA LYS A 289 17.99 36.68 -9.10
C LYS A 289 16.48 36.78 -9.33
N TRP A 290 15.71 35.99 -8.59
CA TRP A 290 14.27 35.86 -8.76
C TRP A 290 13.54 36.41 -7.55
N ARG A 291 12.40 37.04 -7.81
CA ARG A 291 11.46 37.49 -6.79
C ARG A 291 10.07 36.98 -7.09
N SER A 292 9.24 36.89 -6.06
CA SER A 292 7.85 36.49 -6.25
C SER A 292 7.09 37.51 -7.11
N ALA A 293 6.30 37.04 -8.07
CA ALA A 293 5.52 37.90 -8.94
C ALA A 293 4.20 38.36 -8.30
N SER A 294 3.53 37.47 -7.55
CA SER A 294 2.15 37.62 -7.07
C SER A 294 1.97 37.32 -5.57
N SER A 295 2.85 36.51 -4.97
CA SER A 295 2.80 36.14 -3.55
C SER A 295 3.79 36.96 -2.70
N PRO A 296 3.69 36.97 -1.36
CA PRO A 296 4.72 37.54 -0.51
C PRO A 296 6.09 36.95 -0.85
N ASP A 297 7.09 37.81 -0.97
CA ASP A 297 8.45 37.38 -1.34
C ASP A 297 9.04 36.48 -0.24
N PRO A 298 9.59 35.29 -0.56
CA PRO A 298 10.18 34.39 0.42
C PRO A 298 11.27 35.03 1.25
N VAL A 299 12.02 35.99 0.69
CA VAL A 299 13.07 36.72 1.42
C VAL A 299 12.47 37.52 2.59
N ARG A 300 11.20 37.91 2.51
CA ARG A 300 10.49 38.67 3.55
C ARG A 300 9.55 37.81 4.40
N SER A 301 9.04 36.72 3.85
CA SER A 301 8.08 35.85 4.52
C SER A 301 8.71 34.67 5.25
N VAL A 302 10.00 34.38 4.98
CA VAL A 302 10.73 33.33 5.70
C VAL A 302 10.86 33.67 7.18
N ARG A 303 10.63 32.68 8.04
CA ARG A 303 10.84 32.77 9.48
C ARG A 303 11.78 31.67 9.96
N VAL A 304 12.58 31.99 10.97
CA VAL A 304 13.32 30.98 11.74
C VAL A 304 12.30 30.31 12.68
N VAL A 305 11.99 29.03 12.44
CA VAL A 305 11.07 28.27 13.31
C VAL A 305 11.81 27.48 14.38
N ASP A 306 13.08 27.20 14.16
CA ASP A 306 13.95 26.55 15.13
C ASP A 306 15.39 27.02 14.96
N HIS A 307 16.11 27.12 16.07
CA HIS A 307 17.51 27.50 16.12
C HIS A 307 18.18 26.87 17.33
N PHE A 308 19.23 26.09 17.07
CA PHE A 308 20.08 25.53 18.12
C PHE A 308 21.52 25.44 17.65
N THR A 309 22.44 25.31 18.60
CA THR A 309 23.89 25.19 18.34
C THR A 309 24.39 23.87 18.90
N ILE A 310 25.14 23.12 18.09
CA ILE A 310 25.91 21.97 18.54
C ILE A 310 27.33 22.45 18.80
N THR A 311 27.77 22.37 20.05
CA THR A 311 29.11 22.78 20.42
C THR A 311 30.16 21.80 19.92
N ARG A 312 31.31 22.31 19.50
CA ARG A 312 32.44 21.47 19.11
C ARG A 312 32.90 20.66 20.32
N THR A 313 32.94 19.33 20.17
CA THR A 313 33.56 18.48 21.18
C THR A 313 35.07 18.67 21.13
N VAL A 314 35.63 19.32 22.15
CA VAL A 314 37.09 19.38 22.35
C VAL A 314 37.49 18.05 22.99
N ALA A 315 38.36 17.27 22.33
CA ALA A 315 38.98 16.12 22.97
C ALA A 315 39.85 16.62 24.13
N PRO A 316 39.83 15.99 25.32
CA PRO A 316 40.70 16.40 26.41
C PRO A 316 42.17 16.32 25.97
N ASP A 317 42.94 17.37 26.26
CA ASP A 317 44.38 17.41 25.98
C ASP A 317 45.07 16.28 26.74
N PRO A 318 45.87 15.43 26.06
CA PRO A 318 46.63 14.36 26.73
C PRO A 318 47.66 14.88 27.74
N GLU A 319 47.92 16.19 27.80
CA GLU A 319 48.90 16.80 28.71
C GLU A 319 48.33 17.25 30.07
N THR A 320 47.03 17.10 30.32
CA THR A 320 46.43 17.39 31.65
C THR A 320 46.02 16.16 32.45
N SER A 321 46.39 14.97 31.97
CA SER A 321 46.31 13.71 32.72
C SER A 321 47.71 13.30 33.23
N TYR A 322 48.22 14.03 34.23
CA TYR A 322 49.30 13.58 35.12
C TYR A 322 48.98 13.94 36.56
#